data_AF-A0A4P7W2R7-F1
#
_entry.id   AF-A0A4P7W2R7-F1
#
_cell.length_a   1.000
_cell.length_b   1.000
_cell.length_c   1.000
_cell.angle_alpha   90.00
_cell.angle_beta   90.00
_cell.angle_gamma   90.00
#
_symmetry.space_group_name_H-M   'P 1'
#
loop_
_entity.id
_entity.type
_entity.pdbx_description
1 polymer ?
#
loop_
_entity_poly.entity_id
_entity_poly.type
_entity_poly.pdbx_seq_one_letter_code
_entity_poly.pdbx_strand_id
1 'polypeptide(L)'
;MTKRYPLYTLVALFLTAMISSCNKDSDSFVAEGDFGNCSVTSFSLGKNDSVLKGLDSVYFSIDLVNAVIFNADSLPKGTRIDKMIVNIGTSSASACDLTFRLPETSSDTTISYIDSPNDSINFADGPVKLLVKSYDGLSSREYSIKLNVHEVVPDTLFWDKTARRTLPGTLSAPQAQKTVEFNGRIYCLTVAGDKASVASVENPYDNNWTAGEAHLPDDAVVGSFAASNDAFYIIDGQGRLYTSPDALTWSATGAHMDHVYGGYVNRILGARKDSDGWKHVTYPATTEQPIPAGCPVGGTGQMVTYVTSWSASPLSMFVGGHDASGNVVGSTWGYDGEVWAKISSRDIDEREDVALFPYFTPREVTGFWRVTERSALIALGGRYESTEGQVVSNNVYISYDQGITWDEASSYLQLPDYIPDFAAAQAMVVDARLDDSMSRSASTADGWTVFTGNRMPVWATPVPFAHASRVSAPITEWECPYIYLFGGENAAGDLYNTLWKGVIRRFTFAPLY
;
A
#
# COMPACT_ATOMS: atom_id res chain seq x y z
N MET A 1 67.30 -30.14 -72.89
CA MET A 1 68.61 -30.44 -72.27
C MET A 1 69.25 -29.12 -71.86
N THR A 2 69.21 -28.76 -70.58
CA THR A 2 69.91 -27.57 -70.09
C THR A 2 70.41 -27.85 -68.68
N LYS A 3 71.73 -27.65 -68.53
CA LYS A 3 72.59 -28.25 -67.51
C LYS A 3 72.49 -27.51 -66.17
N ARG A 4 72.63 -28.30 -65.11
CA ARG A 4 72.67 -27.93 -63.70
C ARG A 4 74.02 -27.30 -63.32
N TYR A 5 74.01 -26.29 -62.46
CA TYR A 5 75.14 -25.89 -61.61
C TYR A 5 74.69 -25.92 -60.14
N PRO A 6 75.57 -26.32 -59.19
CA PRO A 6 75.16 -26.71 -57.84
C PRO A 6 74.99 -25.48 -56.93
N LEU A 7 73.76 -25.28 -56.45
CA LEU A 7 73.34 -24.29 -55.45
C LEU A 7 73.94 -24.54 -54.04
N TYR A 8 74.81 -25.55 -53.89
CA TYR A 8 75.26 -26.09 -52.60
C TYR A 8 76.42 -25.32 -51.95
N THR A 9 77.09 -24.41 -52.65
CA THR A 9 78.17 -23.59 -52.08
C THR A 9 77.69 -22.30 -51.42
N LEU A 10 76.45 -21.86 -51.66
CA LEU A 10 75.85 -20.67 -51.03
C LEU A 10 75.04 -21.01 -49.76
N VAL A 11 74.68 -22.29 -49.57
CA VAL A 11 74.00 -22.79 -48.36
C VAL A 11 74.99 -23.12 -47.24
N ALA A 12 76.26 -23.40 -47.56
CA ALA A 12 77.29 -23.72 -46.57
C ALA A 12 77.81 -22.49 -45.79
N LEU A 13 77.61 -21.26 -46.28
CA LEU A 13 78.03 -20.02 -45.58
C LEU A 13 76.97 -19.48 -44.62
N PHE A 14 75.74 -19.99 -44.66
CA PHE A 14 74.65 -19.61 -43.74
C PHE A 14 74.46 -20.61 -42.58
N LEU A 15 75.20 -21.73 -42.57
CA LEU A 15 75.04 -22.81 -41.59
C LEU A 15 76.09 -22.84 -40.46
N THR A 16 77.03 -21.89 -40.38
CA THR A 16 78.07 -21.83 -39.33
C THR A 16 77.88 -20.71 -38.29
N ALA A 17 76.72 -20.07 -38.24
CA ALA A 17 76.39 -19.08 -37.20
C ALA A 17 75.47 -19.63 -36.09
N MET A 18 75.38 -20.97 -35.96
CA MET A 18 74.69 -21.63 -34.86
C MET A 18 75.69 -22.47 -34.06
N ILE A 19 75.61 -22.39 -32.72
CA ILE A 19 76.49 -22.92 -31.65
C ILE A 19 77.57 -21.88 -31.24
N SER A 20 77.60 -21.23 -30.07
CA SER A 20 77.00 -21.50 -28.75
C SER A 20 77.04 -20.24 -27.88
N SER A 21 75.91 -19.87 -27.26
CA SER A 21 75.86 -19.51 -25.84
C SER A 21 74.43 -19.67 -25.35
N CYS A 22 74.17 -20.76 -24.63
CA CYS A 22 73.00 -20.90 -23.77
C CYS A 22 73.30 -20.27 -22.41
N ASN A 23 72.42 -19.39 -21.91
CA ASN A 23 71.78 -19.58 -20.61
C ASN A 23 70.61 -18.61 -20.40
N LYS A 24 69.40 -19.20 -20.24
CA LYS A 24 68.30 -18.88 -19.31
C LYS A 24 67.99 -17.39 -19.07
N ASP A 25 66.80 -16.88 -19.35
CA ASP A 25 65.51 -17.39 -18.90
C ASP A 25 64.43 -17.30 -19.99
N SER A 26 63.49 -18.25 -19.96
CA SER A 26 62.22 -18.06 -20.65
C SER A 26 61.47 -16.94 -19.94
N ASP A 27 61.26 -15.81 -20.62
CA ASP A 27 60.23 -14.86 -20.19
C ASP A 27 58.91 -15.63 -20.17
N SER A 28 58.50 -16.03 -18.98
CA SER A 28 57.14 -16.46 -18.72
C SER A 28 56.25 -15.31 -19.15
N PHE A 29 55.43 -15.55 -20.17
CA PHE A 29 54.26 -14.71 -20.42
C PHE A 29 53.40 -14.79 -19.15
N VAL A 30 53.56 -13.81 -18.27
CA VAL A 30 52.63 -13.55 -17.18
C VAL A 30 51.43 -12.91 -17.86
N ALA A 31 50.36 -13.67 -18.05
CA ALA A 31 49.06 -13.03 -18.17
C ALA A 31 48.90 -12.22 -16.88
N GLU A 32 48.87 -10.89 -16.97
CA GLU A 32 48.44 -10.07 -15.84
C GLU A 32 47.02 -10.52 -15.50
N GLY A 33 46.90 -11.38 -14.49
CA GLY A 33 45.66 -11.51 -13.76
C GLY A 33 45.29 -10.14 -13.20
N ASP A 34 44.00 -9.89 -13.02
CA ASP A 34 43.50 -8.68 -12.37
C ASP A 34 43.85 -8.72 -10.85
N PHE A 35 45.14 -8.60 -10.54
CA PHE A 35 45.71 -8.75 -9.20
C PHE A 35 45.44 -7.54 -8.31
N GLY A 36 44.97 -6.43 -8.89
CA GLY A 36 44.59 -5.18 -8.22
C GLY A 36 43.10 -5.08 -7.85
N ASN A 37 42.32 -6.14 -8.09
CA ASN A 37 40.88 -6.10 -7.86
C ASN A 37 40.52 -6.15 -6.37
N CYS A 38 39.82 -5.11 -5.89
CA CYS A 38 39.29 -5.01 -4.51
C CYS A 38 37.75 -5.09 -4.47
N SER A 39 37.10 -5.61 -5.51
CA SER A 39 35.64 -5.64 -5.59
C SER A 39 35.02 -6.73 -4.72
N VAL A 40 33.91 -6.36 -4.06
CA VAL A 40 33.00 -7.33 -3.44
C VAL A 40 32.02 -7.80 -4.50
N THR A 41 31.97 -9.10 -4.76
CA THR A 41 31.16 -9.71 -5.82
C THR A 41 29.83 -10.25 -5.32
N SER A 42 29.75 -10.59 -4.03
CA SER A 42 28.51 -11.02 -3.37
C SER A 42 28.54 -10.69 -1.88
N PHE A 43 27.37 -10.46 -1.30
CA PHE A 43 27.20 -10.29 0.13
C PHE A 43 25.90 -10.95 0.58
N SER A 44 25.91 -11.69 1.69
CA SER A 44 24.70 -12.20 2.33
C SER A 44 24.89 -12.29 3.84
N LEU A 45 23.80 -12.51 4.57
CA LEU A 45 23.87 -12.89 5.98
C LEU A 45 23.97 -14.42 6.10
N GLY A 46 24.54 -14.88 7.19
CA GLY A 46 24.50 -16.27 7.62
C GLY A 46 23.13 -16.63 8.18
N LYS A 47 22.74 -17.90 8.03
CA LYS A 47 21.46 -18.40 8.52
C LYS A 47 21.37 -18.29 10.05
N ASN A 48 20.32 -17.66 10.56
CA ASN A 48 20.02 -17.63 11.99
C ASN A 48 18.51 -17.53 12.25
N ASP A 49 17.83 -18.67 12.23
CA ASP A 49 16.37 -18.76 12.44
C ASP A 49 15.92 -18.28 13.84
N SER A 50 16.84 -18.16 14.80
CA SER A 50 16.55 -17.64 16.15
C SER A 50 16.49 -16.11 16.19
N VAL A 51 17.07 -15.43 15.19
CA VAL A 51 16.96 -13.99 15.01
C VAL A 51 15.84 -13.68 14.03
N LEU A 52 15.86 -14.33 12.88
CA LEU A 52 14.86 -14.17 11.83
C LEU A 52 14.86 -15.39 10.90
N LYS A 53 13.68 -15.98 10.67
CA LYS A 53 13.56 -17.11 9.74
C LYS A 53 13.95 -16.67 8.33
N GLY A 54 14.87 -17.39 7.68
CA GLY A 54 15.32 -17.06 6.32
C GLY A 54 16.19 -15.79 6.24
N LEU A 55 16.89 -15.44 7.32
CA LEU A 55 17.83 -14.30 7.36
C LEU A 55 18.89 -14.34 6.24
N ASP A 56 19.30 -15.54 5.83
CA ASP A 56 20.24 -15.82 4.76
C ASP A 56 19.68 -15.54 3.35
N SER A 57 18.36 -15.41 3.22
CA SER A 57 17.67 -15.06 1.97
C SER A 57 17.44 -13.56 1.81
N VAL A 58 17.94 -12.72 2.73
CA VAL A 58 17.87 -11.25 2.60
C VAL A 58 18.74 -10.81 1.44
N TYR A 59 18.16 -10.03 0.53
CA TYR A 59 18.85 -9.53 -0.64
C TYR A 59 19.67 -8.27 -0.33
N PHE A 60 20.91 -8.22 -0.80
CA PHE A 60 21.82 -7.08 -0.64
C PHE A 60 22.20 -6.48 -1.98
N SER A 61 22.24 -5.15 -2.02
CA SER A 61 22.78 -4.36 -3.10
C SER A 61 24.23 -3.99 -2.80
N ILE A 62 25.10 -4.10 -3.81
CA ILE A 62 26.51 -3.70 -3.74
C ILE A 62 26.73 -2.55 -4.72
N ASP A 63 26.89 -1.35 -4.19
CA ASP A 63 27.28 -0.18 -4.96
C ASP A 63 28.81 -0.11 -5.06
N LEU A 64 29.33 -0.61 -6.20
CA LEU A 64 30.76 -0.60 -6.50
C LEU A 64 31.30 0.79 -6.85
N VAL A 65 30.47 1.82 -7.02
CA VAL A 65 30.93 3.20 -7.27
C VAL A 65 31.14 3.91 -5.93
N ASN A 66 30.12 3.91 -5.08
CA ASN A 66 30.17 4.57 -3.77
C ASN A 66 30.80 3.71 -2.66
N ALA A 67 31.12 2.44 -2.97
CA ALA A 67 31.62 1.46 -2.01
C ALA A 67 30.68 1.27 -0.82
N VAL A 68 29.39 1.06 -1.10
CA VAL A 68 28.36 0.83 -0.08
C VAL A 68 27.69 -0.52 -0.33
N ILE A 69 27.48 -1.28 0.74
CA ILE A 69 26.73 -2.54 0.72
C ILE A 69 25.54 -2.35 1.66
N PHE A 70 24.35 -2.69 1.22
CA PHE A 70 23.15 -2.54 2.05
C PHE A 70 22.08 -3.55 1.67
N ASN A 71 21.28 -3.98 2.64
CA ASN A 71 20.09 -4.78 2.36
C ASN A 71 19.11 -3.94 1.54
N ALA A 72 18.62 -4.52 0.45
CA ALA A 72 17.70 -3.81 -0.44
C ALA A 72 16.44 -3.40 0.32
N ASP A 73 15.83 -4.33 1.05
CA ASP A 73 14.70 -4.08 1.95
C ASP A 73 15.13 -4.18 3.42
N SER A 74 14.58 -3.30 4.26
CA SER A 74 14.90 -3.24 5.69
C SER A 74 14.42 -4.49 6.42
N LEU A 75 15.18 -4.95 7.41
CA LEU A 75 14.75 -6.07 8.25
C LEU A 75 13.52 -5.66 9.10
N PRO A 76 12.68 -6.62 9.53
CA PRO A 76 11.53 -6.35 10.39
C PRO A 76 11.89 -5.56 11.65
N LYS A 77 11.01 -4.65 12.08
CA LYS A 77 11.21 -3.86 13.29
C LYS A 77 11.56 -4.75 14.49
N GLY A 78 12.61 -4.36 15.21
CA GLY A 78 13.08 -5.09 16.40
C GLY A 78 13.97 -6.28 16.10
N THR A 79 14.32 -6.52 14.83
CA THR A 79 15.36 -7.50 14.49
C THR A 79 16.66 -7.13 15.17
N ARG A 80 17.21 -8.05 15.95
CA ARG A 80 18.48 -7.85 16.65
C ARG A 80 19.62 -7.96 15.65
N ILE A 81 20.36 -6.87 15.46
CA ILE A 81 21.47 -6.77 14.49
C ILE A 81 22.85 -6.68 15.16
N ASP A 82 22.91 -7.00 16.45
CA ASP A 82 24.13 -6.91 17.27
C ASP A 82 25.08 -8.11 17.09
N LYS A 83 24.59 -9.21 16.50
CA LYS A 83 25.34 -10.45 16.28
C LYS A 83 24.98 -11.10 14.95
N MET A 84 25.61 -10.65 13.88
CA MET A 84 25.37 -11.10 12.51
C MET A 84 26.57 -11.83 11.94
N ILE A 85 26.35 -13.04 11.42
CA ILE A 85 27.34 -13.70 10.57
C ILE A 85 27.14 -13.17 9.14
N VAL A 86 28.23 -12.87 8.44
CA VAL A 86 28.19 -12.35 7.07
C VAL A 86 28.95 -13.29 6.15
N ASN A 87 28.50 -13.41 4.90
CA ASN A 87 29.22 -14.09 3.83
C ASN A 87 29.61 -13.06 2.78
N ILE A 88 30.91 -12.91 2.55
CA ILE A 88 31.48 -11.94 1.62
C ILE A 88 32.20 -12.70 0.50
N GLY A 89 31.80 -12.44 -0.74
CA GLY A 89 32.48 -12.90 -1.94
C GLY A 89 33.40 -11.82 -2.49
N THR A 90 34.64 -12.19 -2.80
CA THR A 90 35.63 -11.33 -3.47
C THR A 90 36.28 -12.11 -4.61
N SER A 91 36.83 -11.42 -5.60
CA SER A 91 37.45 -12.06 -6.77
C SER A 91 38.83 -12.67 -6.46
N SER A 92 39.60 -12.04 -5.56
CA SER A 92 40.93 -12.49 -5.11
C SER A 92 41.55 -11.50 -4.11
N ALA A 93 40.96 -11.37 -2.91
CA ALA A 93 41.48 -10.46 -1.89
C ALA A 93 42.59 -11.11 -1.05
N SER A 94 43.66 -10.37 -0.73
CA SER A 94 44.70 -10.80 0.23
C SER A 94 44.33 -10.50 1.68
N ALA A 95 43.44 -9.54 1.91
CA ALA A 95 42.87 -9.24 3.22
C ALA A 95 41.42 -8.74 3.08
N CYS A 96 40.59 -9.09 4.05
CA CYS A 96 39.23 -8.56 4.22
C CYS A 96 39.01 -8.28 5.70
N ASP A 97 39.23 -7.03 6.12
CA ASP A 97 39.15 -6.64 7.52
C ASP A 97 37.82 -5.92 7.79
N LEU A 98 37.04 -6.43 8.74
CA LEU A 98 35.78 -5.84 9.19
C LEU A 98 36.01 -5.04 10.46
N THR A 99 35.67 -3.76 10.44
CA THR A 99 35.77 -2.86 11.60
C THR A 99 34.39 -2.39 12.03
N PHE A 100 34.06 -2.60 13.30
CA PHE A 100 32.77 -2.29 13.90
C PHE A 100 32.92 -2.04 15.41
N ARG A 101 31.93 -1.40 16.04
CA ARG A 101 31.95 -1.16 17.48
C ARG A 101 31.27 -2.29 18.24
N LEU A 102 31.87 -2.76 19.34
CA LEU A 102 31.22 -3.72 20.21
C LEU A 102 30.17 -3.03 21.10
N PRO A 103 29.08 -3.72 21.47
CA PRO A 103 28.10 -3.17 22.41
C PRO A 103 28.78 -2.68 23.69
N GLU A 104 28.34 -1.54 24.21
CA GLU A 104 28.79 -0.96 25.49
C GLU A 104 30.27 -0.54 25.54
N THR A 105 30.96 -0.53 24.40
CA THR A 105 32.33 0.00 24.29
C THR A 105 32.34 1.27 23.44
N SER A 106 33.35 2.12 23.60
CA SER A 106 33.60 3.29 22.74
C SER A 106 34.70 3.05 21.69
N SER A 107 35.30 1.86 21.69
CA SER A 107 36.42 1.49 20.84
C SER A 107 35.98 0.62 19.68
N ASP A 108 36.51 0.90 18.49
CA ASP A 108 36.32 0.06 17.32
C ASP A 108 37.09 -1.26 17.48
N THR A 109 36.51 -2.34 16.98
CA THR A 109 37.08 -3.68 16.92
C THR A 109 37.26 -4.05 15.46
N THR A 110 38.43 -4.60 15.11
CA THR A 110 38.73 -5.08 13.75
C THR A 110 38.97 -6.58 13.77
N ILE A 111 38.31 -7.30 12.87
CA ILE A 111 38.52 -8.74 12.67
C ILE A 111 38.90 -9.02 11.21
N SER A 112 39.71 -10.06 11.00
CA SER A 112 39.98 -10.60 9.66
C SER A 112 38.88 -11.59 9.28
N TYR A 113 38.09 -11.26 8.27
CA TYR A 113 37.05 -12.16 7.75
C TYR A 113 37.66 -13.43 7.12
N ILE A 114 38.86 -13.33 6.53
CA ILE A 114 39.54 -14.48 5.93
C ILE A 114 39.93 -15.50 7.00
N ASP A 115 40.46 -15.03 8.13
CA ASP A 115 40.92 -15.90 9.21
C ASP A 115 39.76 -16.35 10.12
N SER A 116 38.72 -15.52 10.25
CA SER A 116 37.59 -15.72 11.16
C SER A 116 36.23 -15.48 10.46
N PRO A 117 35.88 -16.29 9.44
CA PRO A 117 34.70 -16.04 8.60
C PRO A 117 33.35 -16.22 9.31
N ASN A 118 33.33 -16.85 10.48
CA ASN A 118 32.12 -17.14 11.24
C ASN A 118 31.94 -16.23 12.47
N ASP A 119 32.81 -15.25 12.66
CA ASP A 119 32.69 -14.31 13.77
C ASP A 119 31.48 -13.39 13.59
N SER A 120 30.80 -13.13 14.69
CA SER A 120 29.62 -12.27 14.68
C SER A 120 29.99 -10.79 14.64
N ILE A 121 29.33 -10.05 13.77
CA ILE A 121 29.49 -8.62 13.55
C ILE A 121 28.33 -7.86 14.20
N ASN A 122 28.65 -6.74 14.85
CA ASN A 122 27.65 -5.82 15.39
C ASN A 122 27.34 -4.71 14.38
N PHE A 123 26.10 -4.64 13.92
CA PHE A 123 25.57 -3.58 13.05
C PHE A 123 24.71 -2.54 13.81
N ALA A 124 24.53 -2.70 15.12
CA ALA A 124 23.66 -1.84 15.92
C ALA A 124 24.23 -0.44 16.17
N ASP A 125 25.54 -0.24 16.06
CA ASP A 125 26.22 1.05 16.29
C ASP A 125 26.85 1.61 15.01
N GLY A 126 26.02 1.76 13.98
CA GLY A 126 26.40 2.37 12.71
C GLY A 126 26.95 1.39 11.68
N PRO A 127 27.40 1.89 10.52
CA PRO A 127 27.85 1.06 9.43
C PRO A 127 29.15 0.36 9.76
N VAL A 128 29.24 -0.92 9.38
CA VAL A 128 30.46 -1.71 9.48
C VAL A 128 31.37 -1.34 8.33
N LYS A 129 32.66 -1.13 8.60
CA LYS A 129 33.66 -0.86 7.55
C LYS A 129 34.31 -2.15 7.11
N LEU A 130 34.37 -2.41 5.81
CA LEU A 130 35.08 -3.54 5.22
C LEU A 130 36.25 -3.03 4.39
N LEU A 131 37.48 -3.31 4.81
CA LEU A 131 38.68 -3.04 4.04
C LEU A 131 39.06 -4.28 3.22
N VAL A 132 38.97 -4.18 1.90
CA VAL A 132 39.43 -5.22 0.97
C VAL A 132 40.80 -4.81 0.42
N LYS A 133 41.80 -5.68 0.55
CA LYS A 133 43.09 -5.52 -0.13
C LYS A 133 43.20 -6.49 -1.29
N SER A 134 43.72 -6.02 -2.41
CA SER A 134 43.93 -6.81 -3.62
C SER A 134 44.93 -7.94 -3.39
N TYR A 135 44.97 -8.94 -4.27
CA TYR A 135 45.85 -10.10 -4.12
C TYR A 135 47.33 -9.72 -3.96
N ASP A 136 47.80 -8.74 -4.74
CA ASP A 136 49.17 -8.21 -4.68
C ASP A 136 49.43 -7.29 -3.46
N GLY A 137 48.39 -6.94 -2.70
CA GLY A 137 48.44 -6.04 -1.55
C GLY A 137 48.70 -4.57 -1.90
N LEU A 138 48.75 -4.20 -3.18
CA LEU A 138 49.09 -2.86 -3.64
C LEU A 138 47.88 -1.93 -3.70
N SER A 139 46.69 -2.49 -3.87
CA SER A 139 45.42 -1.76 -3.91
C SER A 139 44.56 -2.10 -2.71
N SER A 140 43.79 -1.12 -2.24
CA SER A 140 42.84 -1.33 -1.15
C SER A 140 41.57 -0.52 -1.39
N ARG A 141 40.43 -1.05 -0.95
CA ARG A 141 39.15 -0.36 -1.00
C ARG A 141 38.38 -0.57 0.30
N GLU A 142 37.90 0.53 0.88
CA GLU A 142 37.00 0.50 2.03
C GLU A 142 35.55 0.55 1.56
N TYR A 143 34.73 -0.38 2.03
CA TYR A 143 33.28 -0.43 1.85
C TYR A 143 32.57 -0.08 3.16
N SER A 144 31.45 0.63 3.06
CA SER A 144 30.52 0.86 4.17
C SER A 144 29.35 -0.11 4.07
N ILE A 145 29.21 -1.02 5.02
CA ILE A 145 28.12 -2.00 5.08
C ILE A 145 27.05 -1.49 6.04
N LYS A 146 25.84 -1.29 5.51
CA LYS A 146 24.66 -0.85 6.25
C LYS A 146 23.67 -1.99 6.35
N LEU A 147 23.17 -2.24 7.56
CA LEU A 147 22.08 -3.17 7.80
C LEU A 147 20.88 -2.41 8.35
N ASN A 148 19.91 -2.13 7.49
CA ASN A 148 18.75 -1.33 7.81
C ASN A 148 17.66 -2.19 8.47
N VAL A 149 17.02 -1.67 9.51
CA VAL A 149 15.88 -2.26 10.22
C VAL A 149 14.76 -1.25 10.23
N HIS A 150 13.52 -1.66 10.00
CA HIS A 150 12.39 -0.74 10.07
C HIS A 150 12.22 -0.14 11.47
N GLU A 151 12.00 1.17 11.54
CA GLU A 151 11.68 1.87 12.79
C GLU A 151 10.20 1.70 13.20
N VAL A 152 9.36 1.31 12.26
CA VAL A 152 7.91 1.10 12.42
C VAL A 152 7.52 -0.30 11.96
N VAL A 153 6.39 -0.82 12.45
CA VAL A 153 5.82 -2.05 11.90
C VAL A 153 5.15 -1.67 10.56
N PRO A 154 5.58 -2.26 9.42
CA PRO A 154 5.14 -1.81 8.09
C PRO A 154 3.70 -2.25 7.77
N ASP A 155 3.26 -3.39 8.28
CA ASP A 155 1.95 -3.99 7.94
C ASP A 155 0.79 -3.48 8.82
N THR A 156 0.95 -2.30 9.42
CA THR A 156 -0.07 -1.67 10.25
C THR A 156 -0.89 -0.69 9.45
N LEU A 157 -2.22 -0.79 9.56
CA LEU A 157 -3.12 0.27 9.14
C LEU A 157 -2.85 1.48 10.03
N PHE A 158 -2.29 2.51 9.43
CA PHE A 158 -1.96 3.73 10.12
C PHE A 158 -2.89 4.82 9.68
N TRP A 159 -3.72 5.25 10.62
CA TRP A 159 -4.38 6.53 10.56
C TRP A 159 -3.42 7.54 11.18
N ASP A 160 -3.29 8.70 10.56
CA ASP A 160 -2.51 9.77 11.16
C ASP A 160 -3.46 10.66 11.97
N LYS A 161 -3.20 10.77 13.28
CA LYS A 161 -3.96 11.61 14.21
C LYS A 161 -4.03 13.07 13.77
N THR A 162 -3.03 13.53 13.02
CA THR A 162 -2.91 14.88 12.45
C THR A 162 -3.31 14.95 10.98
N ALA A 163 -3.55 13.83 10.28
CA ALA A 163 -4.20 13.89 8.97
C ALA A 163 -5.72 13.87 9.12
N ARG A 164 -6.23 14.87 9.87
CA ARG A 164 -7.65 15.14 10.07
C ARG A 164 -7.94 16.56 9.65
N ARG A 165 -9.10 16.74 9.04
CA ARG A 165 -9.69 18.05 8.75
C ARG A 165 -11.19 18.01 8.94
N THR A 166 -11.86 19.14 8.81
CA THR A 166 -13.32 19.19 8.70
C THR A 166 -13.78 18.72 7.33
N LEU A 167 -15.04 18.29 7.24
CA LEU A 167 -15.68 17.97 5.98
C LEU A 167 -15.58 19.16 5.02
N PRO A 168 -15.36 18.92 3.72
CA PRO A 168 -15.29 19.97 2.72
C PRO A 168 -16.69 20.50 2.39
N GLY A 169 -16.80 21.78 2.07
CA GLY A 169 -18.08 22.41 1.76
C GLY A 169 -18.09 23.90 2.09
N THR A 170 -19.23 24.52 1.87
CA THR A 170 -19.48 25.93 2.24
C THR A 170 -20.04 26.06 3.66
N LEU A 171 -20.38 24.95 4.32
CA LEU A 171 -20.98 24.91 5.65
C LEU A 171 -19.91 24.69 6.73
N SER A 172 -19.90 25.53 7.77
CA SER A 172 -18.94 25.42 8.87
C SER A 172 -19.32 24.40 9.94
N ALA A 173 -20.61 24.08 10.07
CA ALA A 173 -21.16 23.16 11.06
C ALA A 173 -22.26 22.28 10.44
N PRO A 174 -21.91 21.35 9.53
CA PRO A 174 -22.86 20.39 8.98
C PRO A 174 -23.44 19.48 10.06
N GLN A 175 -24.69 19.08 9.89
CA GLN A 175 -25.46 18.18 10.76
C GLN A 175 -25.71 16.81 10.12
N ALA A 176 -25.65 16.72 8.79
CA ALA A 176 -25.72 15.46 8.05
C ALA A 176 -24.74 15.50 6.87
N GLN A 177 -24.25 14.32 6.46
CA GLN A 177 -23.32 14.17 5.35
C GLN A 177 -23.53 12.83 4.64
N LYS A 178 -23.25 12.81 3.34
CA LYS A 178 -23.08 11.59 2.56
C LYS A 178 -22.06 11.82 1.45
N THR A 179 -21.13 10.89 1.27
CA THR A 179 -20.08 10.99 0.26
C THR A 179 -20.18 9.86 -0.76
N VAL A 180 -20.06 10.17 -2.06
CA VAL A 180 -20.14 9.20 -3.15
C VAL A 180 -19.06 9.47 -4.19
N GLU A 181 -18.73 8.45 -4.97
CA GLU A 181 -17.90 8.61 -6.16
C GLU A 181 -18.79 8.76 -7.40
N PHE A 182 -18.44 9.70 -8.29
CA PHE A 182 -19.10 9.89 -9.58
C PHE A 182 -18.07 10.36 -10.62
N ASN A 183 -17.97 9.63 -11.74
CA ASN A 183 -17.08 9.96 -12.85
C ASN A 183 -15.60 10.21 -12.42
N GLY A 184 -15.06 9.34 -11.55
CA GLY A 184 -13.68 9.43 -11.07
C GLY A 184 -13.41 10.59 -10.13
N ARG A 185 -14.46 11.21 -9.57
CA ARG A 185 -14.38 12.28 -8.58
C ARG A 185 -15.18 11.92 -7.35
N ILE A 186 -14.75 12.41 -6.19
CA ILE A 186 -15.46 12.27 -4.93
C ILE A 186 -16.36 13.49 -4.73
N TYR A 187 -17.63 13.25 -4.39
CA TYR A 187 -18.62 14.27 -4.07
C TYR A 187 -19.10 14.08 -2.63
N CYS A 188 -18.94 15.11 -1.80
CA CYS A 188 -19.36 15.15 -0.40
C CYS A 188 -20.55 16.11 -0.27
N LEU A 189 -21.74 15.57 -0.07
CA LEU A 189 -22.94 16.33 0.29
C LEU A 189 -22.94 16.57 1.79
N THR A 190 -23.22 17.81 2.19
CA THR A 190 -23.36 18.22 3.59
C THR A 190 -24.61 19.08 3.75
N VAL A 191 -25.30 18.96 4.89
CA VAL A 191 -26.54 19.70 5.19
C VAL A 191 -26.48 20.28 6.59
N ALA A 192 -26.99 21.50 6.77
CA ALA A 192 -27.21 22.15 8.07
C ALA A 192 -28.53 22.93 8.03
N GLY A 193 -29.54 22.43 8.74
CA GLY A 193 -30.91 22.97 8.65
C GLY A 193 -31.44 22.93 7.21
N ASP A 194 -31.81 24.10 6.68
CA ASP A 194 -32.34 24.29 5.33
C ASP A 194 -31.26 24.52 4.25
N LYS A 195 -29.98 24.51 4.63
CA LYS A 195 -28.86 24.77 3.72
C LYS A 195 -28.12 23.48 3.39
N ALA A 196 -27.75 23.32 2.12
CA ALA A 196 -26.92 22.21 1.68
C ALA A 196 -25.71 22.70 0.87
N SER A 197 -24.63 21.93 0.92
CA SER A 197 -23.43 22.15 0.12
C SER A 197 -22.92 20.84 -0.44
N VAL A 198 -22.49 20.87 -1.69
CA VAL A 198 -21.74 19.78 -2.32
C VAL A 198 -20.33 20.25 -2.61
N ALA A 199 -19.35 19.51 -2.10
CA ALA A 199 -17.95 19.68 -2.43
C ALA A 199 -17.46 18.51 -3.27
N SER A 200 -16.63 18.79 -4.28
CA SER A 200 -16.03 17.76 -5.13
C SER A 200 -14.52 17.91 -5.26
N VAL A 201 -13.85 16.77 -5.43
CA VAL A 201 -12.40 16.68 -5.68
C VAL A 201 -12.09 15.46 -6.53
N GLU A 202 -11.00 15.50 -7.29
CA GLU A 202 -10.48 14.31 -7.98
C GLU A 202 -9.71 13.43 -6.99
N ASN A 203 -8.74 14.01 -6.30
CA ASN A 203 -7.98 13.34 -5.25
C ASN A 203 -8.01 14.14 -3.94
N PRO A 204 -8.58 13.60 -2.84
CA PRO A 204 -8.57 14.28 -1.55
C PRO A 204 -7.16 14.55 -1.00
N TYR A 205 -6.12 13.85 -1.49
CA TYR A 205 -4.72 14.10 -1.16
C TYR A 205 -4.31 15.54 -1.46
N ASP A 206 -4.71 16.06 -2.63
CA ASP A 206 -4.31 17.38 -3.13
C ASP A 206 -5.02 18.54 -2.43
N ASN A 207 -6.05 18.25 -1.63
CA ASN A 207 -6.88 19.22 -0.93
C ASN A 207 -7.40 20.37 -1.82
N ASN A 208 -7.70 20.09 -3.09
CA ASN A 208 -8.22 21.10 -4.03
C ASN A 208 -9.72 20.94 -4.25
N TRP A 209 -10.51 21.27 -3.23
CA TRP A 209 -11.96 21.10 -3.27
C TRP A 209 -12.66 22.23 -4.01
N THR A 210 -13.60 21.88 -4.88
CA THR A 210 -14.57 22.81 -5.46
C THR A 210 -15.91 22.60 -4.77
N ALA A 211 -16.43 23.64 -4.11
CA ALA A 211 -17.69 23.56 -3.37
C ALA A 211 -18.73 24.55 -3.91
N GLY A 212 -19.99 24.13 -3.89
CA GLY A 212 -21.15 24.92 -4.25
C GLY A 212 -22.29 24.76 -3.26
N GLU A 213 -23.26 25.67 -3.32
CA GLU A 213 -24.55 25.54 -2.65
C GLU A 213 -25.43 24.57 -3.44
N ALA A 214 -26.07 23.63 -2.74
CA ALA A 214 -27.00 22.67 -3.33
C ALA A 214 -28.43 22.99 -2.90
N HIS A 215 -29.37 22.89 -3.84
CA HIS A 215 -30.79 23.09 -3.60
C HIS A 215 -31.49 21.75 -3.58
N LEU A 216 -31.48 21.10 -2.41
CA LEU A 216 -32.10 19.80 -2.22
C LEU A 216 -33.64 19.87 -2.31
N PRO A 217 -34.31 18.77 -2.70
CA PRO A 217 -35.75 18.63 -2.52
C PRO A 217 -36.16 18.85 -1.06
N ASP A 218 -37.40 19.30 -0.84
CA ASP A 218 -37.98 19.38 0.50
C ASP A 218 -37.95 18.00 1.17
N ASP A 219 -37.52 17.97 2.44
CA ASP A 219 -37.44 16.74 3.24
C ASP A 219 -36.49 15.67 2.66
N ALA A 220 -35.43 16.09 1.95
CA ALA A 220 -34.43 15.18 1.40
C ALA A 220 -33.72 14.33 2.47
N VAL A 221 -33.66 13.02 2.24
CA VAL A 221 -32.97 12.06 3.11
C VAL A 221 -31.50 11.98 2.70
N VAL A 222 -30.63 12.71 3.39
CA VAL A 222 -29.18 12.83 3.06
C VAL A 222 -28.49 11.46 2.97
N GLY A 223 -28.84 10.52 3.85
CA GLY A 223 -28.27 9.16 3.85
C GLY A 223 -28.51 8.37 2.55
N SER A 224 -29.50 8.76 1.76
CA SER A 224 -29.85 8.13 0.48
C SER A 224 -29.09 8.68 -0.73
N PHE A 225 -28.28 9.73 -0.54
CA PHE A 225 -27.51 10.33 -1.63
C PHE A 225 -26.56 9.29 -2.23
N ALA A 226 -26.75 9.03 -3.51
CA ALA A 226 -26.07 7.98 -4.26
C ALA A 226 -25.79 8.44 -5.70
N ALA A 227 -24.87 7.77 -6.37
CA ALA A 227 -24.56 8.03 -7.77
C ALA A 227 -24.51 6.72 -8.56
N SER A 228 -24.98 6.76 -9.80
CA SER A 228 -24.68 5.75 -10.83
C SER A 228 -23.66 6.34 -11.82
N ASN A 229 -23.34 5.66 -12.91
CA ASN A 229 -22.53 6.23 -14.00
C ASN A 229 -23.25 7.35 -14.76
N ASP A 230 -24.58 7.47 -14.61
CA ASP A 230 -25.40 8.42 -15.36
C ASP A 230 -25.61 9.73 -14.61
N ALA A 231 -25.96 9.66 -13.32
CA ALA A 231 -26.37 10.81 -12.52
C ALA A 231 -26.28 10.56 -11.01
N PHE A 232 -26.51 11.62 -10.24
CA PHE A 232 -26.79 11.56 -8.81
C PHE A 232 -28.27 11.31 -8.54
N TYR A 233 -28.54 10.71 -7.38
CA TYR A 233 -29.87 10.35 -6.90
C TYR A 233 -30.01 10.64 -5.42
N ILE A 234 -31.23 11.01 -5.00
CA ILE A 234 -31.62 11.18 -3.60
C ILE A 234 -33.13 10.96 -3.49
N ILE A 235 -33.60 10.46 -2.35
CA ILE A 235 -35.03 10.41 -2.03
C ILE A 235 -35.40 11.47 -0.99
N ASP A 236 -36.67 11.84 -0.94
CA ASP A 236 -37.24 12.58 0.19
C ASP A 236 -37.84 11.65 1.26
N GLY A 237 -38.31 12.21 2.36
CA GLY A 237 -38.92 11.47 3.47
C GLY A 237 -40.21 10.73 3.11
N GLN A 238 -40.73 10.92 1.89
CA GLN A 238 -41.88 10.19 1.35
C GLN A 238 -41.45 9.13 0.33
N GLY A 239 -40.15 8.98 0.08
CA GLY A 239 -39.56 8.02 -0.85
C GLY A 239 -39.60 8.45 -2.32
N ARG A 240 -39.96 9.70 -2.65
CA ARG A 240 -39.96 10.17 -4.04
C ARG A 240 -38.51 10.35 -4.51
N LEU A 241 -38.16 9.74 -5.64
CA LEU A 241 -36.80 9.76 -6.17
C LEU A 241 -36.55 11.00 -7.03
N TYR A 242 -35.43 11.68 -6.75
CA TYR A 242 -34.92 12.81 -7.52
C TYR A 242 -33.59 12.45 -8.17
N THR A 243 -33.28 13.11 -9.28
CA THR A 243 -32.01 12.96 -10.00
C THR A 243 -31.37 14.31 -10.28
N SER A 244 -30.04 14.31 -10.36
CA SER A 244 -29.24 15.50 -10.65
C SER A 244 -28.01 15.15 -11.47
N PRO A 245 -27.64 15.94 -12.50
CA PRO A 245 -26.37 15.76 -13.22
C PRO A 245 -25.17 16.35 -12.47
N ASP A 246 -25.38 17.25 -11.51
CA ASP A 246 -24.33 18.04 -10.84
C ASP A 246 -24.35 17.98 -9.30
N ALA A 247 -25.35 17.29 -8.73
CA ALA A 247 -25.70 17.24 -7.31
C ALA A 247 -26.11 18.60 -6.69
N LEU A 248 -26.20 19.67 -7.48
CA LEU A 248 -26.58 21.01 -7.02
C LEU A 248 -28.06 21.27 -7.29
N THR A 249 -28.56 20.85 -8.45
CA THR A 249 -29.96 21.06 -8.87
C THR A 249 -30.66 19.74 -9.15
N TRP A 250 -31.87 19.59 -8.63
CA TRP A 250 -32.55 18.30 -8.57
C TRP A 250 -33.89 18.33 -9.32
N SER A 251 -34.20 17.24 -10.02
CA SER A 251 -35.45 17.05 -10.75
C SER A 251 -36.13 15.76 -10.29
N ALA A 252 -37.45 15.80 -10.09
CA ALA A 252 -38.23 14.61 -9.74
C ALA A 252 -38.23 13.61 -10.91
N THR A 253 -37.99 12.34 -10.60
CA THR A 253 -38.01 11.25 -11.59
C THR A 253 -39.42 10.67 -11.81
N GLY A 254 -40.31 10.87 -10.83
CA GLY A 254 -41.61 10.20 -10.75
C GLY A 254 -41.56 8.78 -10.19
N ALA A 255 -40.37 8.24 -9.90
CA ALA A 255 -40.20 6.95 -9.26
C ALA A 255 -40.23 7.06 -7.71
N HIS A 256 -40.39 5.92 -7.06
CA HIS A 256 -40.49 5.82 -5.61
C HIS A 256 -39.59 4.69 -5.08
N MET A 257 -38.86 4.95 -3.99
CA MET A 257 -38.01 4.02 -3.25
C MET A 257 -38.05 4.40 -1.76
N ASP A 258 -38.23 3.42 -0.88
CA ASP A 258 -38.14 3.60 0.58
C ASP A 258 -36.68 3.55 1.07
N HIS A 259 -35.81 2.84 0.35
CA HIS A 259 -34.37 2.80 0.61
C HIS A 259 -33.57 2.76 -0.68
N VAL A 260 -32.45 3.48 -0.71
CA VAL A 260 -31.50 3.47 -1.82
C VAL A 260 -30.29 2.64 -1.41
N TYR A 261 -30.01 1.54 -2.13
CA TYR A 261 -28.80 0.75 -1.89
C TYR A 261 -27.57 1.44 -2.50
N GLY A 262 -27.70 1.94 -3.73
CA GLY A 262 -26.62 2.62 -4.45
C GLY A 262 -26.70 2.44 -5.97
N GLY A 263 -25.68 2.91 -6.69
CA GLY A 263 -25.61 2.81 -8.15
C GLY A 263 -25.04 1.50 -8.67
N TYR A 264 -25.62 1.00 -9.75
CA TYR A 264 -25.14 -0.15 -10.52
C TYR A 264 -25.07 0.23 -12.00
N VAL A 265 -23.86 0.42 -12.54
CA VAL A 265 -23.66 0.87 -13.93
C VAL A 265 -24.51 2.13 -14.18
N ASN A 266 -25.56 2.04 -15.00
CA ASN A 266 -26.39 3.15 -15.43
C ASN A 266 -27.74 3.23 -14.68
N ARG A 267 -27.88 2.57 -13.52
CA ARG A 267 -29.13 2.58 -12.73
C ARG A 267 -28.86 2.74 -11.26
N ILE A 268 -29.85 3.23 -10.53
CA ILE A 268 -29.87 3.18 -9.06
C ILE A 268 -30.70 1.96 -8.62
N LEU A 269 -30.25 1.27 -7.58
CA LEU A 269 -30.91 0.14 -6.95
C LEU A 269 -31.55 0.58 -5.64
N GLY A 270 -32.75 0.09 -5.35
CA GLY A 270 -33.45 0.40 -4.10
C GLY A 270 -34.45 -0.67 -3.68
N ALA A 271 -35.04 -0.44 -2.51
CA ALA A 271 -36.15 -1.19 -1.96
C ALA A 271 -37.40 -0.32 -1.94
N ARG A 272 -38.56 -0.94 -2.20
CA ARG A 272 -39.87 -0.29 -2.06
C ARG A 272 -40.83 -1.22 -1.33
N LYS A 273 -41.61 -0.67 -0.40
CA LYS A 273 -42.66 -1.36 0.32
C LYS A 273 -44.02 -1.12 -0.34
N ASP A 274 -44.51 -2.13 -1.02
CA ASP A 274 -45.85 -2.14 -1.61
C ASP A 274 -46.86 -2.82 -0.66
N SER A 275 -48.15 -2.79 -1.03
CA SER A 275 -49.21 -3.47 -0.28
C SER A 275 -49.05 -5.00 -0.23
N ASP A 276 -48.35 -5.58 -1.21
CA ASP A 276 -48.09 -7.02 -1.34
C ASP A 276 -46.71 -7.44 -0.81
N GLY A 277 -45.90 -6.50 -0.30
CA GLY A 277 -44.63 -6.78 0.34
C GLY A 277 -43.48 -5.90 -0.17
N TRP A 278 -42.27 -6.24 0.26
CA TRP A 278 -41.05 -5.55 -0.13
C TRP A 278 -40.53 -6.04 -1.48
N LYS A 279 -40.14 -5.10 -2.35
CA LYS A 279 -39.60 -5.37 -3.68
C LYS A 279 -38.29 -4.65 -3.92
N HIS A 280 -37.37 -5.33 -4.60
CA HIS A 280 -36.23 -4.70 -5.25
C HIS A 280 -36.74 -3.93 -6.46
N VAL A 281 -36.36 -2.66 -6.52
CA VAL A 281 -36.72 -1.71 -7.58
C VAL A 281 -35.46 -1.05 -8.14
N THR A 282 -35.53 -0.58 -9.38
CA THR A 282 -34.43 0.17 -10.01
C THR A 282 -34.96 1.43 -10.67
N TYR A 283 -34.07 2.41 -10.88
CA TYR A 283 -34.33 3.51 -11.80
C TYR A 283 -33.14 3.72 -12.76
N PRO A 284 -33.35 3.72 -14.09
CA PRO A 284 -34.60 3.43 -14.80
C PRO A 284 -35.19 2.06 -14.47
N ALA A 285 -36.52 1.95 -14.56
CA ALA A 285 -37.26 0.77 -14.10
C ALA A 285 -36.89 -0.49 -14.90
N THR A 286 -36.62 -1.58 -14.19
CA THR A 286 -36.52 -2.93 -14.74
C THR A 286 -37.57 -3.86 -14.11
N THR A 287 -37.42 -5.16 -14.29
CA THR A 287 -38.32 -6.14 -13.68
C THR A 287 -38.15 -6.14 -12.17
N GLU A 288 -39.20 -5.75 -11.45
CA GLU A 288 -39.24 -5.79 -9.99
C GLU A 288 -39.22 -7.25 -9.49
N GLN A 289 -38.52 -7.49 -8.38
CA GLN A 289 -38.40 -8.80 -7.75
C GLN A 289 -38.75 -8.70 -6.27
N PRO A 290 -39.39 -9.70 -5.65
CA PRO A 290 -39.58 -9.71 -4.21
C PRO A 290 -38.23 -9.73 -3.48
N ILE A 291 -38.12 -9.02 -2.37
CA ILE A 291 -36.92 -9.04 -1.53
C ILE A 291 -36.85 -10.39 -0.79
N PRO A 292 -35.77 -11.19 -0.94
CA PRO A 292 -35.63 -12.46 -0.23
C PRO A 292 -35.59 -12.29 1.29
N ALA A 293 -36.01 -13.33 2.02
CA ALA A 293 -35.95 -13.33 3.48
C ALA A 293 -34.51 -13.11 3.98
N GLY A 294 -34.35 -12.24 4.97
CA GLY A 294 -33.05 -11.84 5.53
C GLY A 294 -32.24 -10.86 4.67
N CYS A 295 -32.72 -10.48 3.48
CA CYS A 295 -32.12 -9.38 2.72
C CYS A 295 -32.54 -8.05 3.35
N PRO A 296 -31.57 -7.14 3.62
CA PRO A 296 -31.89 -5.83 4.18
C PRO A 296 -32.81 -4.99 3.29
N VAL A 297 -33.74 -4.28 3.92
CA VAL A 297 -34.65 -3.32 3.29
C VAL A 297 -34.28 -1.86 3.62
N GLY A 298 -33.34 -1.66 4.55
CA GLY A 298 -32.83 -0.35 4.96
C GLY A 298 -31.57 -0.48 5.83
N GLY A 299 -30.96 0.67 6.16
CA GLY A 299 -29.78 0.74 7.05
C GLY A 299 -28.55 0.01 6.50
N THR A 300 -28.49 -0.26 5.20
CA THR A 300 -27.39 -1.03 4.61
C THR A 300 -26.06 -0.31 4.71
N GLY A 301 -24.97 -1.07 4.81
CA GLY A 301 -23.65 -0.50 4.62
C GLY A 301 -23.46 0.14 3.24
N GLN A 302 -22.37 0.89 3.11
CA GLN A 302 -21.94 1.48 1.85
C GLN A 302 -21.90 0.41 0.74
N MET A 303 -22.54 0.67 -0.39
CA MET A 303 -22.50 -0.24 -1.53
C MET A 303 -21.20 -0.05 -2.31
N VAL A 304 -20.54 -1.15 -2.64
CA VAL A 304 -19.34 -1.18 -3.47
C VAL A 304 -19.58 -2.03 -4.71
N THR A 305 -18.92 -1.71 -5.81
CA THR A 305 -19.01 -2.44 -7.06
C THR A 305 -17.63 -2.94 -7.46
N TYR A 306 -17.52 -4.21 -7.82
CA TYR A 306 -16.27 -4.80 -8.28
C TYR A 306 -16.45 -5.52 -9.61
N VAL A 307 -15.35 -5.57 -10.36
CA VAL A 307 -15.24 -6.30 -11.62
C VAL A 307 -14.15 -7.34 -11.43
N THR A 308 -14.44 -8.58 -11.83
CA THR A 308 -13.45 -9.65 -11.82
C THR A 308 -13.18 -10.11 -13.25
N SER A 309 -12.00 -10.65 -13.52
CA SER A 309 -11.70 -11.26 -14.83
C SER A 309 -12.57 -12.48 -15.15
N TRP A 310 -13.34 -12.98 -14.19
CA TRP A 310 -14.17 -14.19 -14.29
C TRP A 310 -15.66 -13.87 -14.39
N SER A 311 -16.07 -12.60 -14.29
CA SER A 311 -17.47 -12.17 -14.39
C SER A 311 -17.70 -11.32 -15.63
N ALA A 312 -18.75 -11.62 -16.37
CA ALA A 312 -19.14 -10.83 -17.55
C ALA A 312 -19.75 -9.46 -17.16
N SER A 313 -20.32 -9.38 -15.96
CA SER A 313 -20.92 -8.18 -15.38
C SER A 313 -20.22 -7.80 -14.07
N PRO A 314 -20.24 -6.51 -13.68
CA PRO A 314 -19.86 -6.10 -12.34
C PRO A 314 -20.80 -6.72 -11.29
N LEU A 315 -20.27 -6.92 -10.09
CA LEU A 315 -21.04 -7.36 -8.92
C LEU A 315 -21.01 -6.23 -7.89
N SER A 316 -22.19 -5.74 -7.51
CA SER A 316 -22.32 -4.78 -6.42
C SER A 316 -22.70 -5.49 -5.14
N MET A 317 -22.24 -5.00 -3.99
CA MET A 317 -22.54 -5.59 -2.69
C MET A 317 -22.55 -4.56 -1.58
N PHE A 318 -23.25 -4.90 -0.51
CA PHE A 318 -23.20 -4.22 0.78
C PHE A 318 -23.12 -5.24 1.90
N VAL A 319 -22.81 -4.76 3.11
CA VAL A 319 -22.79 -5.57 4.33
C VAL A 319 -23.65 -4.88 5.38
N GLY A 320 -24.44 -5.66 6.09
CA GLY A 320 -25.25 -5.15 7.19
C GLY A 320 -26.56 -4.46 6.78
N GLY A 321 -27.36 -4.09 7.77
CA GLY A 321 -28.66 -3.43 7.64
C GLY A 321 -29.76 -4.15 8.41
N HIS A 322 -31.02 -3.75 8.21
CA HIS A 322 -32.18 -4.43 8.79
C HIS A 322 -33.06 -5.10 7.74
N ASP A 323 -33.52 -6.32 8.04
CA ASP A 323 -34.43 -7.07 7.19
C ASP A 323 -35.87 -6.54 7.23
N ALA A 324 -36.74 -7.10 6.39
CA ALA A 324 -38.17 -6.75 6.34
C ALA A 324 -38.94 -6.97 7.66
N SER A 325 -38.39 -7.74 8.60
CA SER A 325 -38.94 -7.98 9.94
C SER A 325 -38.40 -7.00 10.98
N GLY A 326 -37.44 -6.15 10.62
CA GLY A 326 -36.76 -5.20 11.50
C GLY A 326 -35.59 -5.81 12.28
N ASN A 327 -35.12 -7.02 11.93
CA ASN A 327 -33.93 -7.59 12.56
C ASN A 327 -32.69 -6.98 11.92
N VAL A 328 -31.77 -6.49 12.74
CA VAL A 328 -30.43 -6.12 12.28
C VAL A 328 -29.67 -7.39 11.89
N VAL A 329 -29.00 -7.37 10.74
CA VAL A 329 -28.24 -8.50 10.20
C VAL A 329 -26.82 -8.06 9.85
N GLY A 330 -25.87 -8.99 9.86
CA GLY A 330 -24.47 -8.77 9.43
C GLY A 330 -24.11 -9.40 8.09
N SER A 331 -25.10 -9.92 7.35
CA SER A 331 -24.88 -10.65 6.11
C SER A 331 -24.42 -9.75 4.95
N THR A 332 -23.61 -10.30 4.05
CA THR A 332 -23.25 -9.70 2.77
C THR A 332 -24.23 -10.12 1.69
N TRP A 333 -24.81 -9.13 0.99
CA TRP A 333 -25.68 -9.34 -0.16
C TRP A 333 -25.07 -8.73 -1.40
N GLY A 334 -25.18 -9.45 -2.52
CA GLY A 334 -24.63 -9.05 -3.81
C GLY A 334 -25.69 -9.03 -4.90
N TYR A 335 -25.51 -8.14 -5.88
CA TYR A 335 -26.31 -7.98 -7.08
C TYR A 335 -25.44 -8.09 -8.34
N ASP A 336 -25.72 -9.08 -9.18
CA ASP A 336 -24.92 -9.41 -10.37
C ASP A 336 -25.34 -8.67 -11.66
N GLY A 337 -26.35 -7.79 -11.54
CA GLY A 337 -26.98 -7.12 -12.67
C GLY A 337 -28.41 -7.59 -12.94
N GLU A 338 -28.80 -8.76 -12.42
CA GLU A 338 -30.14 -9.32 -12.59
C GLU A 338 -30.77 -9.75 -11.25
N VAL A 339 -30.01 -10.39 -10.37
CA VAL A 339 -30.54 -11.04 -9.16
C VAL A 339 -29.72 -10.66 -7.92
N TRP A 340 -30.43 -10.50 -6.80
CA TRP A 340 -29.85 -10.37 -5.47
C TRP A 340 -29.67 -11.72 -4.79
N ALA A 341 -28.52 -11.94 -4.16
CA ALA A 341 -28.23 -13.14 -3.38
C ALA A 341 -27.39 -12.86 -2.14
N LYS A 342 -27.59 -13.66 -1.07
CA LYS A 342 -26.68 -13.69 0.08
C LYS A 342 -25.37 -14.34 -0.35
N ILE A 343 -24.26 -13.64 -0.17
CA ILE A 343 -22.91 -14.07 -0.54
C ILE A 343 -22.18 -14.66 0.66
N SER A 344 -22.39 -14.06 1.84
CA SER A 344 -21.70 -14.46 3.05
C SER A 344 -22.13 -15.85 3.54
N SER A 345 -21.16 -16.72 3.81
CA SER A 345 -21.34 -17.95 4.59
C SER A 345 -20.97 -17.77 6.07
N ARG A 346 -20.11 -16.78 6.35
CA ARG A 346 -19.80 -16.32 7.71
C ARG A 346 -19.89 -14.80 7.72
N ASP A 347 -20.90 -14.32 8.43
CA ASP A 347 -21.29 -12.91 8.49
C ASP A 347 -20.37 -12.14 9.47
N ILE A 348 -20.40 -10.80 9.41
CA ILE A 348 -19.97 -9.98 10.55
C ILE A 348 -21.06 -10.02 11.63
N ASP A 349 -20.78 -9.51 12.84
CA ASP A 349 -21.83 -9.35 13.86
C ASP A 349 -22.91 -8.37 13.35
N GLU A 350 -24.12 -8.46 13.88
CA GLU A 350 -25.28 -7.67 13.45
C GLU A 350 -25.03 -6.16 13.59
N ARG A 351 -25.06 -5.42 12.47
CA ARG A 351 -24.89 -3.97 12.47
C ARG A 351 -25.40 -3.30 11.19
N GLU A 352 -25.79 -2.04 11.32
CA GLU A 352 -26.27 -1.16 10.24
C GLU A 352 -25.24 -0.07 9.91
N ASP A 353 -25.41 0.56 8.75
CA ASP A 353 -24.68 1.76 8.33
C ASP A 353 -23.15 1.60 8.37
N VAL A 354 -22.68 0.41 7.97
CA VAL A 354 -21.27 0.05 7.91
C VAL A 354 -20.56 0.76 6.75
N ALA A 355 -19.37 1.29 6.98
CA ALA A 355 -18.52 1.76 5.87
C ALA A 355 -17.82 0.56 5.22
N LEU A 356 -17.84 0.47 3.90
CA LEU A 356 -17.35 -0.69 3.14
C LEU A 356 -16.51 -0.21 1.97
N PHE A 357 -15.30 -0.78 1.81
CA PHE A 357 -14.41 -0.42 0.70
C PHE A 357 -13.43 -1.55 0.35
N PRO A 358 -13.06 -1.69 -0.93
CA PRO A 358 -12.00 -2.59 -1.36
C PRO A 358 -10.62 -2.01 -1.00
N TYR A 359 -9.67 -2.87 -0.62
CA TYR A 359 -8.30 -2.48 -0.31
C TYR A 359 -7.29 -3.60 -0.60
N PHE A 360 -6.01 -3.37 -0.30
CA PHE A 360 -4.94 -4.35 -0.44
C PHE A 360 -4.25 -4.63 0.90
N THR A 361 -3.87 -5.88 1.11
CA THR A 361 -3.11 -6.31 2.29
C THR A 361 -1.83 -7.02 1.90
N PRO A 362 -0.72 -6.81 2.64
CA PRO A 362 0.53 -7.53 2.42
C PRO A 362 0.37 -9.03 2.72
N ARG A 363 0.96 -9.87 1.87
CA ARG A 363 1.08 -11.32 2.04
C ARG A 363 2.54 -11.74 1.83
N GLU A 364 3.17 -12.22 2.88
CA GLU A 364 4.51 -12.81 2.80
C GLU A 364 4.43 -14.26 2.27
N VAL A 365 5.25 -14.58 1.27
CA VAL A 365 5.36 -15.95 0.75
C VAL A 365 6.42 -16.69 1.56
N THR A 366 6.03 -17.60 2.46
CA THR A 366 6.87 -18.22 3.52
C THR A 366 8.12 -19.02 3.10
N GLY A 367 8.52 -19.00 1.82
CA GLY A 367 9.77 -19.56 1.29
C GLY A 367 10.76 -18.52 0.73
N PHE A 368 10.34 -17.28 0.48
CA PHE A 368 11.16 -16.18 -0.02
C PHE A 368 10.74 -14.89 0.70
N TRP A 369 11.65 -13.97 1.03
CA TRP A 369 11.31 -12.63 1.56
C TRP A 369 10.68 -11.74 0.47
N ARG A 370 9.64 -12.24 -0.20
CA ARG A 370 8.89 -11.55 -1.23
C ARG A 370 7.49 -11.32 -0.73
N VAL A 371 7.15 -10.04 -0.60
CA VAL A 371 5.81 -9.60 -0.25
C VAL A 371 4.99 -9.48 -1.52
N THR A 372 3.81 -10.07 -1.50
CA THR A 372 2.78 -9.97 -2.55
C THR A 372 1.57 -9.28 -1.97
N GLU A 373 0.76 -8.62 -2.78
CA GLU A 373 -0.48 -8.02 -2.33
C GLU A 373 -1.65 -9.00 -2.47
N ARG A 374 -2.56 -8.96 -1.52
CA ARG A 374 -3.84 -9.67 -1.56
C ARG A 374 -4.97 -8.66 -1.45
N SER A 375 -5.84 -8.62 -2.45
CA SER A 375 -7.08 -7.85 -2.39
C SER A 375 -7.94 -8.31 -1.22
N ALA A 376 -8.52 -7.37 -0.50
CA ALA A 376 -9.41 -7.60 0.61
C ALA A 376 -10.58 -6.61 0.57
N LEU A 377 -11.69 -6.99 1.19
CA LEU A 377 -12.80 -6.09 1.47
C LEU A 377 -12.76 -5.75 2.95
N ILE A 378 -12.85 -4.46 3.27
CA ILE A 378 -12.79 -3.95 4.64
C ILE A 378 -14.14 -3.34 5.00
N ALA A 379 -14.68 -3.76 6.13
CA ALA A 379 -15.89 -3.21 6.72
C ALA A 379 -15.54 -2.53 8.05
N LEU A 380 -15.98 -1.28 8.23
CA LEU A 380 -15.66 -0.45 9.39
C LEU A 380 -16.92 0.06 10.09
N GLY A 381 -16.89 -0.08 11.42
CA GLY A 381 -17.85 0.50 12.34
C GLY A 381 -19.28 0.00 12.15
N GLY A 382 -20.24 0.90 12.30
CA GLY A 382 -21.67 0.61 12.24
C GLY A 382 -22.35 0.72 13.59
N ARG A 383 -23.68 0.62 13.57
CA ARG A 383 -24.56 0.73 14.74
C ARG A 383 -25.33 -0.56 14.99
N TYR A 384 -25.62 -0.83 16.25
CA TYR A 384 -26.45 -1.96 16.66
C TYR A 384 -27.14 -1.64 18.00
N GLU A 385 -28.19 -2.39 18.33
CA GLU A 385 -28.92 -2.22 19.58
C GLU A 385 -28.32 -3.11 20.68
N SER A 386 -28.04 -2.54 21.85
CA SER A 386 -27.62 -3.28 23.05
C SER A 386 -28.72 -3.28 24.10
N THR A 387 -28.52 -3.99 25.22
CA THR A 387 -29.45 -3.93 26.37
C THR A 387 -29.54 -2.55 27.02
N GLU A 388 -28.56 -1.67 26.76
CA GLU A 388 -28.47 -0.32 27.33
C GLU A 388 -28.89 0.78 26.35
N GLY A 389 -29.29 0.40 25.13
CA GLY A 389 -29.65 1.30 24.03
C GLY A 389 -28.77 1.12 22.80
N GLN A 390 -28.92 2.04 21.84
CA GLN A 390 -28.16 2.08 20.60
C GLN A 390 -26.67 2.32 20.86
N VAL A 391 -25.83 1.51 20.21
CA VAL A 391 -24.37 1.56 20.30
C VAL A 391 -23.79 1.72 18.90
N VAL A 392 -22.69 2.47 18.81
CA VAL A 392 -21.82 2.53 17.63
C VAL A 392 -20.47 1.87 17.96
N SER A 393 -19.79 1.36 16.94
CA SER A 393 -18.47 0.70 17.08
C SER A 393 -17.51 1.26 16.04
N ASN A 394 -16.20 1.18 16.29
CA ASN A 394 -15.14 1.41 15.31
C ASN A 394 -14.45 0.11 14.84
N ASN A 395 -15.03 -1.06 15.13
CA ASN A 395 -14.43 -2.36 14.80
C ASN A 395 -14.18 -2.51 13.31
N VAL A 396 -13.06 -3.15 12.98
CA VAL A 396 -12.66 -3.47 11.62
C VAL A 396 -12.85 -4.96 11.35
N TYR A 397 -13.55 -5.26 10.27
CA TYR A 397 -13.68 -6.62 9.73
C TYR A 397 -12.99 -6.68 8.37
N ILE A 398 -12.45 -7.84 8.06
CA ILE A 398 -11.77 -8.10 6.80
C ILE A 398 -12.28 -9.38 6.17
N SER A 399 -12.52 -9.32 4.87
CA SER A 399 -12.76 -10.49 4.03
C SER A 399 -11.71 -10.56 2.94
N TYR A 400 -11.09 -11.72 2.80
CA TYR A 400 -10.11 -11.97 1.76
C TYR A 400 -10.64 -12.83 0.59
N ASP A 401 -11.94 -13.08 0.59
CA ASP A 401 -12.68 -13.92 -0.35
C ASP A 401 -13.95 -13.20 -0.83
N GLN A 402 -13.87 -11.88 -0.98
CA GLN A 402 -14.92 -11.03 -1.59
C GLN A 402 -16.26 -11.07 -0.83
N GLY A 403 -16.21 -11.03 0.50
CA GLY A 403 -17.38 -10.96 1.36
C GLY A 403 -18.05 -12.31 1.64
N ILE A 404 -17.45 -13.43 1.23
CA ILE A 404 -17.96 -14.78 1.55
C ILE A 404 -17.72 -15.12 3.02
N THR A 405 -16.52 -14.85 3.53
CA THR A 405 -16.21 -15.00 4.95
C THR A 405 -15.58 -13.74 5.50
N TRP A 406 -16.03 -13.38 6.71
CA TRP A 406 -15.52 -12.25 7.46
C TRP A 406 -14.83 -12.70 8.73
N ASP A 407 -13.72 -12.06 9.04
CA ASP A 407 -13.01 -12.15 10.32
C ASP A 407 -12.88 -10.74 10.90
N GLU A 408 -12.90 -10.62 12.23
CA GLU A 408 -12.41 -9.42 12.88
C GLU A 408 -10.93 -9.23 12.52
N ALA A 409 -10.57 -8.03 12.09
CA ALA A 409 -9.22 -7.76 11.63
C ALA A 409 -8.24 -7.80 12.81
N SER A 410 -6.99 -8.20 12.54
CA SER A 410 -5.95 -8.23 13.57
C SER A 410 -5.76 -6.84 14.20
N SER A 411 -5.19 -6.78 15.40
CA SER A 411 -4.92 -5.53 16.12
C SER A 411 -4.11 -4.50 15.31
N TYR A 412 -3.34 -4.94 14.29
CA TYR A 412 -2.57 -4.05 13.41
C TYR A 412 -3.42 -3.36 12.35
N LEU A 413 -4.62 -3.86 12.07
CA LEU A 413 -5.57 -3.30 11.10
C LEU A 413 -6.77 -2.62 11.77
N GLN A 414 -6.87 -2.68 13.10
CA GLN A 414 -7.91 -1.98 13.84
C GLN A 414 -7.70 -0.45 13.82
N LEU A 415 -8.79 0.30 13.99
CA LEU A 415 -8.72 1.76 14.12
C LEU A 415 -8.04 2.14 15.46
N PRO A 416 -7.25 3.22 15.50
CA PRO A 416 -6.64 3.67 16.73
C PRO A 416 -7.67 4.37 17.65
N ASP A 417 -7.48 4.29 18.97
CA ASP A 417 -8.39 4.76 20.02
C ASP A 417 -8.84 6.23 19.94
N TYR A 418 -8.13 7.06 19.16
CA TYR A 418 -8.49 8.47 18.99
C TYR A 418 -9.51 8.72 17.86
N ILE A 419 -9.78 7.72 17.02
CA ILE A 419 -10.92 7.73 16.10
C ILE A 419 -12.10 7.18 16.90
N PRO A 420 -13.14 7.99 17.16
CA PRO A 420 -14.28 7.57 17.96
C PRO A 420 -15.06 6.45 17.27
N ASP A 421 -15.92 5.78 18.01
CA ASP A 421 -16.92 4.87 17.43
C ASP A 421 -17.89 5.63 16.53
N PHE A 422 -18.27 5.04 15.39
CA PHE A 422 -19.12 5.70 14.41
C PHE A 422 -20.00 4.72 13.63
N ALA A 423 -21.07 5.26 13.07
CA ALA A 423 -21.86 4.63 12.01
C ALA A 423 -22.06 5.62 10.85
N ALA A 424 -22.56 5.15 9.71
CA ALA A 424 -22.92 5.98 8.55
C ALA A 424 -21.78 6.80 7.93
N ALA A 425 -20.52 6.48 8.24
CA ALA A 425 -19.36 7.05 7.57
C ALA A 425 -19.23 6.52 6.13
N GLN A 426 -18.48 7.23 5.28
CA GLN A 426 -18.10 6.72 3.96
C GLN A 426 -16.59 6.62 3.84
N ALA A 427 -16.13 5.48 3.36
CA ALA A 427 -14.71 5.23 3.12
C ALA A 427 -14.46 5.18 1.62
N MET A 428 -13.50 5.98 1.15
CA MET A 428 -13.05 6.01 -0.24
C MET A 428 -11.57 5.68 -0.30
N VAL A 429 -11.16 4.88 -1.28
CA VAL A 429 -9.75 4.58 -1.52
C VAL A 429 -9.32 5.30 -2.79
N VAL A 430 -8.32 6.16 -2.68
CA VAL A 430 -7.78 6.91 -3.81
C VAL A 430 -6.26 6.83 -3.77
N ASP A 431 -5.67 6.48 -4.90
CA ASP A 431 -4.22 6.45 -5.07
C ASP A 431 -3.66 7.87 -5.10
N ALA A 432 -2.59 8.10 -4.34
CA ALA A 432 -1.81 9.32 -4.42
C ALA A 432 -0.40 8.99 -4.92
N ARG A 433 0.07 9.78 -5.88
CA ARG A 433 1.45 9.69 -6.37
C ARG A 433 2.40 10.26 -5.33
N LEU A 434 3.23 9.39 -4.77
CA LEU A 434 4.33 9.77 -3.89
C LEU A 434 5.63 9.84 -4.69
N ASP A 435 6.55 10.68 -4.22
CA ASP A 435 7.92 10.73 -4.72
C ASP A 435 8.95 10.61 -3.58
N ASP A 436 10.21 10.38 -3.94
CA ASP A 436 11.34 10.24 -3.01
C ASP A 436 11.54 11.46 -2.08
N SER A 437 11.09 12.64 -2.49
CA SER A 437 11.09 13.85 -1.66
C SER A 437 9.89 13.89 -0.71
N MET A 438 8.72 13.42 -1.13
CA MET A 438 7.48 13.37 -0.34
C MET A 438 7.44 12.23 0.69
N SER A 439 8.13 11.11 0.44
CA SER A 439 8.32 10.08 1.47
C SER A 439 9.26 10.54 2.61
N ARG A 440 10.12 11.53 2.34
CA ARG A 440 11.10 12.11 3.27
C ARG A 440 10.66 13.47 3.84
N SER A 441 9.72 14.14 3.17
CA SER A 441 9.19 15.45 3.49
C SER A 441 7.71 15.33 3.80
N ALA A 442 7.33 15.77 5.00
CA ALA A 442 5.96 16.01 5.42
C ALA A 442 5.26 17.15 4.64
N SER A 443 5.39 17.19 3.31
CA SER A 443 4.65 18.13 2.48
C SER A 443 3.36 17.47 2.02
N THR A 444 2.37 17.43 2.91
CA THR A 444 0.98 17.30 2.48
C THR A 444 0.54 18.62 1.82
N ALA A 445 -0.37 18.53 0.86
CA ALA A 445 -1.04 19.69 0.30
C ALA A 445 -1.62 20.61 1.41
N ASP A 446 -1.64 21.91 1.14
CA ASP A 446 -2.10 22.96 2.05
C ASP A 446 -3.47 22.59 2.65
N GLY A 447 -3.61 22.54 3.98
CA GLY A 447 -4.87 22.25 4.69
C GLY A 447 -5.08 20.83 5.24
N TRP A 448 -4.11 19.92 5.09
CA TRP A 448 -3.92 18.81 6.04
C TRP A 448 -2.96 19.27 7.14
N THR A 449 -3.24 19.01 8.43
CA THR A 449 -2.28 19.39 9.47
C THR A 449 -0.98 18.57 9.35
N VAL A 450 0.15 19.29 9.29
CA VAL A 450 1.48 18.74 8.97
C VAL A 450 2.18 18.16 10.21
N PHE A 451 2.89 17.06 9.97
CA PHE A 451 3.73 16.27 10.86
C PHE A 451 4.90 17.01 11.54
N THR A 452 5.25 16.52 12.73
CA THR A 452 6.59 16.57 13.34
C THR A 452 6.97 15.20 13.90
N GLY A 453 7.21 14.21 13.06
CA GLY A 453 8.15 13.15 13.39
C GLY A 453 9.55 13.54 12.88
N ASN A 454 10.54 12.95 13.52
CA ASN A 454 11.91 13.43 13.45
C ASN A 454 12.43 13.51 12.01
N ARG A 455 12.83 14.72 11.62
CA ARG A 455 13.69 14.96 10.46
C ARG A 455 14.85 13.97 10.50
N MET A 456 15.23 13.44 9.33
CA MET A 456 16.58 12.90 9.19
C MET A 456 17.58 13.97 9.69
N PRO A 457 18.57 13.59 10.51
CA PRO A 457 19.60 14.52 10.95
C PRO A 457 20.24 15.22 9.75
N VAL A 458 20.60 16.49 9.91
CA VAL A 458 21.13 17.38 8.86
C VAL A 458 22.38 16.81 8.14
N TRP A 459 23.00 15.76 8.69
CA TRP A 459 24.15 15.06 8.12
C TRP A 459 23.80 13.86 7.21
N ALA A 460 22.52 13.48 7.08
CA ALA A 460 22.10 12.42 6.17
C ALA A 460 21.90 12.97 4.75
N THR A 461 22.88 12.74 3.88
CA THR A 461 22.85 13.21 2.48
C THR A 461 22.23 12.15 1.56
N PRO A 462 21.25 12.49 0.70
CA PRO A 462 20.81 11.60 -0.38
C PRO A 462 21.94 11.38 -1.39
N VAL A 463 22.17 10.13 -1.77
CA VAL A 463 23.16 9.78 -2.80
C VAL A 463 22.47 9.84 -4.17
N PRO A 464 22.94 10.66 -5.13
CA PRO A 464 22.43 10.64 -6.49
C PRO A 464 22.88 9.36 -7.19
N PHE A 465 21.94 8.57 -7.71
CA PHE A 465 22.23 7.39 -8.52
C PHE A 465 22.82 7.84 -9.88
N ALA A 466 24.10 7.56 -10.10
CA ALA A 466 24.72 7.64 -11.42
C ALA A 466 25.10 6.21 -11.88
N HIS A 467 24.32 5.69 -12.85
CA HIS A 467 24.56 4.65 -13.86
C HIS A 467 25.80 3.73 -13.73
N ALA A 468 25.79 2.41 -13.99
CA ALA A 468 24.85 1.47 -14.61
C ALA A 468 25.30 0.02 -14.31
N SER A 469 24.36 -0.92 -14.17
CA SER A 469 24.37 -2.25 -14.82
C SER A 469 23.25 -3.15 -14.26
N ARG A 470 22.14 -3.23 -15.01
CA ARG A 470 21.08 -4.26 -14.99
C ARG A 470 20.15 -4.31 -13.76
N VAL A 471 19.41 -3.24 -13.52
CA VAL A 471 17.92 -3.11 -13.52
C VAL A 471 17.64 -1.59 -13.59
N SER A 472 16.46 -1.21 -14.10
CA SER A 472 15.98 0.14 -14.46
C SER A 472 16.24 1.24 -13.43
N ALA A 473 16.22 2.51 -13.86
CA ALA A 473 16.35 3.70 -13.01
C ALA A 473 15.63 3.56 -11.65
N PRO A 474 16.18 4.13 -10.56
CA PRO A 474 15.54 4.08 -9.25
C PRO A 474 14.10 4.60 -9.38
N ILE A 475 13.17 3.91 -8.72
CA ILE A 475 11.78 4.34 -8.69
C ILE A 475 11.75 5.63 -7.88
N THR A 476 11.58 6.74 -8.58
CA THR A 476 11.47 8.05 -7.92
C THR A 476 10.04 8.36 -7.52
N GLU A 477 9.05 7.62 -8.05
CA GLU A 477 7.62 7.85 -7.85
C GLU A 477 6.83 6.54 -7.84
N TRP A 478 5.82 6.43 -6.98
CA TRP A 478 4.92 5.28 -6.91
C TRP A 478 3.52 5.70 -6.44
N GLU A 479 2.53 4.85 -6.72
CA GLU A 479 1.16 5.04 -6.26
C GLU A 479 0.97 4.50 -4.85
N CYS A 480 0.30 5.27 -4.00
CA CYS A 480 0.01 4.91 -2.62
C CYS A 480 -1.51 4.98 -2.36
N PRO A 481 -2.19 3.85 -2.07
CA PRO A 481 -3.63 3.80 -1.89
C PRO A 481 -4.02 4.35 -0.52
N TYR A 482 -4.40 5.62 -0.44
CA TYR A 482 -4.90 6.22 0.79
C TYR A 482 -6.39 5.93 0.98
N ILE A 483 -6.76 5.64 2.23
CA ILE A 483 -8.14 5.50 2.69
C ILE A 483 -8.57 6.85 3.26
N TYR A 484 -9.70 7.36 2.79
CA TYR A 484 -10.34 8.58 3.25
C TYR A 484 -11.66 8.25 3.92
N LEU A 485 -11.76 8.49 5.23
CA LEU A 485 -12.97 8.26 6.01
C LEU A 485 -13.69 9.58 6.24
N PHE A 486 -14.85 9.72 5.61
CA PHE A 486 -15.72 10.89 5.68
C PHE A 486 -16.78 10.72 6.75
N GLY A 487 -16.79 11.67 7.68
CA GLY A 487 -17.86 11.89 8.64
C GLY A 487 -18.12 10.71 9.54
N GLY A 488 -19.38 10.28 9.56
CA GLY A 488 -19.93 9.33 10.51
C GLY A 488 -20.67 10.00 11.65
N GLU A 489 -21.52 9.24 12.33
CA GLU A 489 -22.40 9.70 13.40
C GLU A 489 -22.09 8.98 14.70
N ASN A 490 -22.22 9.69 15.82
CA ASN A 490 -22.18 9.08 17.15
C ASN A 490 -23.48 8.30 17.46
N ALA A 491 -23.55 7.67 18.63
CA ALA A 491 -24.75 6.94 19.07
C ALA A 491 -26.02 7.82 19.19
N ALA A 492 -25.88 9.14 19.31
CA ALA A 492 -27.01 10.08 19.37
C ALA A 492 -27.45 10.58 17.98
N GLY A 493 -26.76 10.17 16.90
CA GLY A 493 -27.00 10.66 15.54
C GLY A 493 -26.32 12.00 15.21
N ASP A 494 -25.45 12.52 16.07
CA ASP A 494 -24.69 13.74 15.76
C ASP A 494 -23.55 13.43 14.79
N LEU A 495 -23.47 14.21 13.71
CA LEU A 495 -22.40 14.11 12.72
C LEU A 495 -21.03 14.50 13.30
N TYR A 496 -20.04 13.64 13.08
CA TYR A 496 -18.63 14.01 13.16
C TYR A 496 -18.25 14.84 11.93
N ASN A 497 -18.05 16.15 12.12
CA ASN A 497 -17.50 17.02 11.07
C ASN A 497 -16.00 16.75 10.87
N THR A 498 -15.66 15.57 10.34
CA THR A 498 -14.29 15.08 10.20
C THR A 498 -14.07 14.34 8.90
N LEU A 499 -12.90 14.55 8.30
CA LEU A 499 -12.35 13.73 7.23
C LEU A 499 -10.97 13.26 7.68
N TRP A 500 -10.80 11.95 7.76
CA TRP A 500 -9.56 11.28 8.15
C TRP A 500 -8.85 10.67 6.95
N LYS A 501 -7.52 10.61 7.02
CA LYS A 501 -6.68 9.90 6.04
C LYS A 501 -5.89 8.78 6.73
N GLY A 502 -5.96 7.58 6.17
CA GLY A 502 -5.25 6.39 6.63
C GLY A 502 -4.59 5.62 5.50
N VAL A 503 -3.61 4.78 5.81
CA VAL A 503 -2.88 3.94 4.85
C VAL A 503 -2.19 2.79 5.57
N ILE A 504 -2.04 1.62 4.95
CA ILE A 504 -1.10 0.62 5.45
C ILE A 504 0.34 1.14 5.22
N ARG A 505 1.11 1.29 6.30
CA ARG A 505 2.41 2.01 6.27
C ARG A 505 3.36 1.50 5.20
N ARG A 506 3.34 0.19 4.90
CA ARG A 506 4.16 -0.40 3.85
C ARG A 506 4.03 0.32 2.50
N PHE A 507 2.83 0.74 2.13
CA PHE A 507 2.60 1.41 0.83
C PHE A 507 3.19 2.83 0.76
N THR A 508 3.55 3.42 1.90
CA THR A 508 4.23 4.72 1.94
C THR A 508 5.73 4.63 1.68
N PHE A 509 6.29 3.42 1.62
CA PHE A 509 7.71 3.21 1.34
C PHE A 509 7.93 3.04 -0.17
N ALA A 510 9.03 3.59 -0.66
CA ALA A 510 9.44 3.41 -2.05
C ALA A 510 9.59 1.90 -2.35
N PRO A 511 8.95 1.39 -3.41
CA PRO A 511 9.08 -0.02 -3.77
C PRO A 511 10.51 -0.33 -4.23
N LEU A 512 10.91 -1.58 -4.04
CA LEU A 512 12.19 -2.12 -4.46
C LEU A 512 11.89 -3.21 -5.47
N TYR A 513 12.26 -3.02 -6.75
CA TYR A 513 12.10 -4.04 -7.79
C TYR A 513 13.37 -4.85 -7.99
#